data_AF-A0A960XV67-F1
#
_entry.id   AF-A0A960XV67-F1
#
_cell.length_a   1.000
_cell.length_b   1.000
_cell.length_c   1.000
_cell.angle_alpha   90.00
_cell.angle_beta   90.00
_cell.angle_gamma   90.00
#
_symmetry.space_group_name_H-M   'P 1'
#
loop_
_entity.id
_entity.type
_entity.pdbx_description
1 polymer ?
#
loop_
_entity_poly.entity_id
_entity_poly.type
_entity_poly.pdbx_seq_one_letter_code
_entity_poly.pdbx_strand_id
1 'polypeptide(L)'
;MSEYQVLARRYRPQRFSDVVGQDAIVATLKNAILLKRLAHAYLFCGSRGTGKTSIARIFAKALNCQSPGADYEPCNQCQSCKEITSGHSLDVLEIDGASHRGIDDIRKINDNVGYAAASAKYKIYIIDEVHMLTKEAFNA
;
A
#
# COMPACT_ATOMS: atom_id res chain seq x y z
N MET A 1 10.22 -27.77 1.93
CA MET A 1 11.55 -27.13 1.84
C MET A 1 11.33 -25.64 2.08
N SER A 2 11.92 -25.03 3.11
CA SER A 2 11.78 -23.57 3.27
C SER A 2 12.65 -22.90 2.21
N GLU A 3 11.99 -22.28 1.24
CA GLU A 3 12.62 -21.49 0.19
C GLU A 3 13.50 -20.41 0.84
N TYR A 4 14.77 -20.32 0.43
CA TYR A 4 15.69 -19.33 0.97
C TYR A 4 15.18 -17.93 0.65
N GLN A 5 14.87 -17.15 1.68
CA GLN A 5 14.36 -15.79 1.53
C GLN A 5 15.34 -14.80 2.14
N VAL A 6 15.68 -13.76 1.37
CA VAL A 6 16.55 -12.66 1.82
C VAL A 6 15.95 -12.00 3.07
N LEU A 7 16.79 -11.71 4.07
CA LEU A 7 16.38 -11.15 5.37
C LEU A 7 15.50 -9.90 5.23
N ALA A 8 15.84 -9.01 4.29
CA ALA A 8 15.08 -7.79 4.03
C ALA A 8 13.61 -8.05 3.61
N ARG A 9 13.34 -9.20 2.98
CA ARG A 9 11.97 -9.60 2.62
C ARG A 9 11.29 -10.36 3.77
N ARG A 10 12.04 -11.21 4.47
CA ARG A 10 11.55 -11.99 5.62
C ARG A 10 11.12 -11.10 6.79
N TYR A 11 11.87 -10.03 7.07
CA TYR A 11 11.62 -9.11 8.17
C TYR A 11 10.94 -7.81 7.74
N ARG A 12 10.29 -7.79 6.57
CA ARG A 12 9.54 -6.62 6.11
C ARG A 12 8.39 -6.37 7.11
N PRO A 13 8.30 -5.18 7.74
CA PRO A 13 7.26 -4.84 8.71
C PRO A 13 5.86 -5.19 8.21
N GLN A 14 5.04 -5.80 9.07
CA GLN A 14 3.67 -6.22 8.73
C GLN A 14 2.59 -5.45 9.50
N ARG A 15 2.97 -4.78 10.58
CA ARG A 15 2.16 -3.91 11.43
C ARG A 15 2.81 -2.54 11.55
N PHE A 16 2.04 -1.55 11.96
CA PHE A 16 2.61 -0.23 12.25
C PHE A 16 3.60 -0.30 13.42
N SER A 17 3.32 -1.14 14.42
CA SER A 17 4.23 -1.43 15.54
C SER A 17 5.59 -2.00 15.14
N ASP A 18 5.69 -2.61 13.95
CA ASP A 18 6.92 -3.22 13.46
C ASP A 18 7.81 -2.20 12.71
N VAL A 19 7.31 -0.99 12.45
CA VAL A 19 8.02 0.06 11.72
C VAL A 19 8.96 0.79 12.66
N VAL A 20 10.25 0.81 12.32
CA VAL A 20 11.29 1.42 13.15
C VAL A 20 11.62 2.84 12.66
N GLY A 21 11.63 3.81 13.57
CA GLY A 21 12.14 5.17 13.34
C GLY A 21 11.23 6.10 12.53
N GLN A 22 9.97 5.71 12.29
CA GLN A 22 8.98 6.51 11.54
C GLN A 22 7.74 6.83 12.39
N ASP A 23 7.93 7.06 13.70
CA ASP A 23 6.85 7.19 14.68
C ASP A 23 5.84 8.30 14.33
N ALA A 24 6.33 9.46 13.87
CA ALA A 24 5.47 10.57 13.48
C ALA A 24 4.58 10.23 12.27
N ILE A 25 5.11 9.49 11.28
CA ILE A 25 4.37 9.06 10.08
C ILE A 25 3.33 8.02 10.48
N VAL A 26 3.73 7.03 11.28
CA VAL A 26 2.84 5.99 11.79
C VAL A 26 1.68 6.60 12.59
N ALA A 27 1.97 7.52 13.51
CA ALA A 27 0.95 8.21 14.29
C ALA A 27 -0.01 9.01 13.41
N THR A 28 0.51 9.72 12.40
CA THR A 28 -0.31 10.49 11.45
C THR A 28 -1.27 9.58 10.69
N LEU A 29 -0.80 8.44 10.17
CA LEU A 29 -1.64 7.49 9.44
C LEU A 29 -2.70 6.85 10.34
N LYS A 30 -2.31 6.40 11.55
CA LYS A 30 -3.27 5.86 12.53
C LYS A 30 -4.36 6.88 12.88
N ASN A 31 -3.98 8.13 13.12
CA ASN A 31 -4.91 9.21 13.40
C ASN A 31 -5.84 9.51 12.22
N ALA A 32 -5.35 9.45 10.98
CA ALA A 32 -6.19 9.63 9.80
C ALA A 32 -7.32 8.60 9.72
N ILE A 33 -7.05 7.33 10.10
CA ILE A 33 -8.06 6.27 10.16
C ILE A 33 -9.01 6.50 11.34
N LEU A 34 -8.47 6.70 12.55
CA LEU A 34 -9.25 6.89 13.79
C LEU A 34 -10.21 8.07 13.70
N LEU A 35 -9.73 9.20 13.18
CA LEU A 35 -10.51 10.43 13.04
C LEU A 35 -11.38 10.46 11.77
N LYS A 36 -11.35 9.40 10.95
CA LYS A 36 -12.05 9.31 9.65
C LYS A 36 -11.72 10.48 8.72
N ARG A 37 -10.45 10.91 8.71
CA ARG A 37 -9.92 12.02 7.89
C ARG A 37 -8.94 11.50 6.84
N LEU A 38 -9.40 10.54 6.03
CA LEU A 38 -8.59 9.96 4.97
C LEU A 38 -8.53 10.89 3.76
N ALA A 39 -7.32 11.20 3.30
CA ALA A 39 -7.10 11.80 1.99
C ALA A 39 -7.28 10.77 0.86
N HIS A 40 -7.54 11.26 -0.36
CA HIS A 40 -7.63 10.42 -1.55
C HIS A 40 -6.26 9.99 -2.10
N ALA A 41 -5.19 10.73 -1.78
CA ALA A 41 -3.83 10.44 -2.22
C ALA A 41 -2.82 10.70 -1.10
N TYR A 42 -1.81 9.84 -1.02
CA TYR A 42 -0.68 9.96 -0.09
C TYR A 42 0.62 9.77 -0.87
N LEU A 43 1.56 10.71 -0.71
CA LEU A 43 2.89 10.62 -1.32
C LEU A 43 3.93 10.31 -0.24
N PHE A 44 4.55 9.13 -0.34
CA PHE A 44 5.64 8.73 0.55
C PHE A 44 6.98 9.08 -0.10
N CYS A 45 7.72 10.02 0.51
CA CYS A 45 9.03 10.47 0.02
C CYS A 45 10.16 10.01 0.95
N GLY A 46 11.34 9.79 0.37
CA GLY A 46 12.55 9.41 1.11
C GLY A 46 13.49 8.54 0.31
N SER A 47 14.70 8.31 0.82
CA SER A 47 15.71 7.47 0.17
C SER A 47 15.25 6.01 0.03
N ARG A 48 15.94 5.24 -0.81
CA ARG A 48 15.67 3.81 -0.98
C ARG A 48 15.90 3.08 0.35
N GLY A 49 14.98 2.16 0.70
CA GLY A 49 15.10 1.33 1.90
C GLY A 49 14.54 1.93 3.19
N THR A 50 14.01 3.17 3.19
CA THR A 50 13.42 3.80 4.39
C THR A 50 12.01 3.29 4.76
N GLY A 51 11.48 2.31 4.00
CA GLY A 51 10.19 1.69 4.31
C GLY A 51 8.97 2.29 3.62
N LYS A 52 9.13 3.19 2.62
CA LYS A 52 8.03 3.82 1.87
C LYS A 52 6.93 2.82 1.44
N THR A 53 7.30 1.85 0.61
CA THR A 53 6.38 0.83 0.09
C THR A 53 5.89 -0.11 1.20
N SER A 54 6.68 -0.34 2.25
CA SER A 54 6.25 -1.15 3.40
C SER A 54 5.14 -0.46 4.19
N ILE A 55 5.30 0.83 4.49
CA ILE A 55 4.30 1.63 5.20
C ILE A 55 3.03 1.75 4.35
N ALA A 56 3.16 1.98 3.04
CA ALA A 56 2.01 2.01 2.12
C ALA A 56 1.19 0.71 2.18
N ARG A 57 1.85 -0.46 2.16
CA ARG A 57 1.17 -1.75 2.30
C ARG A 57 0.53 -1.95 3.67
N ILE A 58 1.21 -1.58 4.76
CA ILE A 58 0.64 -1.67 6.12
C ILE A 58 -0.61 -0.80 6.21
N PHE A 59 -0.57 0.41 5.65
CA PHE A 59 -1.71 1.31 5.64
C PHE A 59 -2.88 0.77 4.81
N ALA A 60 -2.61 0.23 3.62
CA ALA A 60 -3.63 -0.45 2.81
C ALA A 60 -4.26 -1.64 3.57
N LYS A 61 -3.45 -2.42 4.29
CA LYS A 61 -3.94 -3.50 5.15
C LYS A 61 -4.81 -2.95 6.28
N ALA A 62 -4.40 -1.89 6.96
CA ALA A 62 -5.18 -1.29 8.04
C ALA A 62 -6.56 -0.79 7.56
N LEU A 63 -6.63 -0.23 6.35
CA LEU A 63 -7.87 0.26 5.74
C LEU A 63 -8.84 -0.87 5.32
N ASN A 64 -8.30 -1.98 4.82
CA ASN A 64 -9.08 -3.09 4.27
C ASN A 64 -9.18 -4.32 5.19
N CYS A 65 -8.57 -4.27 6.38
CA CYS A 65 -8.62 -5.35 7.36
C CYS A 65 -10.06 -5.58 7.84
N GLN A 66 -10.51 -6.83 7.81
CA GLN A 66 -11.85 -7.23 8.22
C GLN A 66 -12.03 -7.24 9.75
N SER A 67 -10.93 -7.37 10.49
CA SER A 67 -10.93 -7.41 11.96
C SER A 67 -9.69 -6.72 12.49
N PRO A 68 -9.58 -5.39 12.33
CA PRO A 68 -8.42 -4.63 12.80
C PRO A 68 -8.30 -4.73 14.33
N GLY A 69 -7.06 -4.74 14.82
CA GLY A 69 -6.76 -4.68 16.24
C GLY A 69 -6.89 -3.25 16.80
N ALA A 70 -6.33 -3.05 18.00
CA ALA A 70 -6.21 -1.72 18.59
C ALA A 70 -5.46 -0.75 17.65
N ASP A 71 -5.87 0.52 17.64
CA ASP A 71 -5.32 1.57 16.79
C ASP A 71 -5.24 1.22 15.30
N TYR A 72 -6.19 0.42 14.81
CA TYR A 72 -6.24 -0.06 13.43
C TYR A 72 -5.02 -0.87 12.98
N GLU A 73 -4.33 -1.55 13.91
CA GLU A 73 -3.30 -2.51 13.54
C GLU A 73 -3.89 -3.62 12.65
N PRO A 74 -3.30 -3.92 11.48
CA PRO A 74 -3.79 -4.98 10.63
C PRO A 74 -3.59 -6.35 11.31
N CYS A 75 -4.63 -7.19 11.28
CA CYS A 75 -4.58 -8.47 12.00
C CYS A 75 -3.60 -9.47 11.39
N ASN A 76 -3.26 -9.32 10.10
CA ASN A 76 -2.39 -10.21 9.33
C ASN A 76 -2.93 -11.64 9.13
N GLN A 77 -4.20 -11.89 9.49
CA GLN A 77 -4.80 -13.22 9.47
C GLN A 77 -6.04 -13.31 8.57
N CYS A 78 -6.78 -12.22 8.40
CA CYS A 78 -7.93 -12.16 7.50
C CYS A 78 -7.51 -12.26 6.03
N GLN A 79 -8.46 -12.60 5.17
CA GLN A 79 -8.21 -12.82 3.74
C GLN A 79 -7.59 -11.58 3.09
N SER A 80 -8.17 -10.40 3.29
CA SER A 80 -7.64 -9.14 2.75
C SER A 80 -6.18 -8.89 3.17
N CYS A 81 -5.86 -9.06 4.46
CA CYS A 81 -4.47 -8.87 4.92
C CYS A 81 -3.49 -9.87 4.30
N LYS A 82 -3.90 -11.13 4.11
CA LYS A 82 -3.07 -12.17 3.49
C LYS A 82 -2.81 -11.86 2.02
N GLU A 83 -3.86 -11.51 1.28
CA GLU A 83 -3.77 -11.16 -0.14
C GLU A 83 -2.91 -9.93 -0.40
N ILE A 84 -3.03 -8.88 0.43
CA ILE A 84 -2.19 -7.69 0.32
C ILE A 84 -0.73 -8.03 0.64
N THR A 85 -0.50 -8.91 1.61
CA THR A 85 0.86 -9.34 2.00
C THR A 85 1.52 -10.16 0.89
N SER A 86 0.76 -11.03 0.21
CA SER A 86 1.25 -11.82 -0.93
C SER A 86 1.33 -11.04 -2.24
N GLY A 87 0.68 -9.87 -2.33
CA GLY A 87 0.65 -9.05 -3.55
C GLY A 87 -0.38 -9.55 -4.58
N HIS A 88 -1.41 -10.28 -4.14
CA HIS A 88 -2.45 -10.87 -4.99
C HIS A 88 -3.85 -10.33 -4.70
N SER A 89 -3.95 -9.19 -4.01
CA SER A 89 -5.24 -8.57 -3.73
C SER A 89 -5.84 -7.96 -5.00
N LEU A 90 -7.14 -8.20 -5.23
CA LEU A 90 -7.89 -7.54 -6.30
C LEU A 90 -8.22 -6.08 -5.95
N ASP A 91 -8.25 -5.75 -4.66
CA ASP A 91 -8.63 -4.43 -4.15
C ASP A 91 -7.42 -3.56 -3.79
N VAL A 92 -6.22 -4.12 -3.78
CA VAL A 92 -4.97 -3.39 -3.58
C VAL A 92 -4.00 -3.75 -4.70
N LEU A 93 -3.89 -2.86 -5.68
CA LEU A 93 -3.03 -3.05 -6.84
C LEU A 93 -1.71 -2.32 -6.63
N GLU A 94 -0.60 -3.03 -6.76
CA GLU A 94 0.74 -2.46 -6.68
C GLU A 94 1.37 -2.42 -8.07
N ILE A 95 1.83 -1.24 -8.45
CA ILE A 95 2.35 -0.93 -9.78
C ILE A 95 3.75 -0.37 -9.59
N ASP A 96 4.72 -0.97 -10.26
CA ASP A 96 6.07 -0.42 -10.34
C ASP A 96 6.14 0.60 -11.47
N GLY A 97 6.22 1.89 -11.12
CA GLY A 97 6.30 3.00 -12.07
C GLY A 97 7.57 2.97 -12.93
N ALA A 98 8.62 2.24 -12.54
CA ALA A 98 9.78 2.05 -13.40
C ALA A 98 9.50 1.07 -14.55
N SER A 99 8.65 0.06 -14.30
CA SER A 99 8.27 -0.99 -15.26
C SER A 99 7.02 -0.63 -16.07
N HIS A 100 6.09 0.13 -15.48
CA HIS A 100 4.80 0.54 -16.03
C HIS A 100 4.70 2.06 -16.14
N ARG A 101 5.60 2.65 -16.95
CA ARG A 101 5.80 4.09 -17.03
C ARG A 101 4.94 4.82 -18.07
N GLY A 102 4.24 4.07 -18.93
CA GLY A 102 3.56 4.60 -20.11
C GLY A 102 2.16 5.15 -19.84
N ILE A 103 1.67 6.01 -20.73
CA ILE A 103 0.31 6.57 -20.64
C ILE A 103 -0.78 5.49 -20.66
N ASP A 104 -0.57 4.43 -21.42
CA ASP A 104 -1.56 3.34 -21.53
C ASP A 104 -1.72 2.56 -20.22
N ASP A 105 -0.66 2.47 -19.40
CA ASP A 105 -0.73 1.85 -18.07
C ASP A 105 -1.61 2.69 -17.14
N ILE A 106 -1.42 4.01 -17.13
CA ILE A 106 -2.23 4.94 -16.32
C ILE A 106 -3.69 5.00 -16.80
N ARG A 107 -3.92 4.98 -18.12
CA ARG A 107 -5.29 4.92 -18.66
C ARG A 107 -6.05 3.70 -18.18
N LYS A 108 -5.40 2.52 -18.17
CA LYS A 108 -6.01 1.31 -17.61
C LYS A 108 -6.35 1.46 -16.13
N ILE A 109 -5.54 2.17 -15.34
CA ILE A 109 -5.86 2.47 -13.94
C ILE A 109 -7.09 3.37 -13.87
N ASN A 110 -7.12 4.46 -14.63
CA ASN A 110 -8.21 5.43 -14.65
C ASN A 110 -9.54 4.78 -15.07
N ASP A 111 -9.53 3.94 -16.11
CA ASP A 111 -10.70 3.18 -16.54
C ASP A 111 -11.19 2.24 -15.43
N ASN A 112 -10.27 1.63 -14.68
CA ASN A 112 -10.62 0.71 -13.60
C ASN A 112 -10.98 1.42 -12.28
N VAL A 113 -10.63 2.70 -12.10
CA VAL A 113 -10.84 3.42 -10.83
C VAL A 113 -12.31 3.64 -10.52
N GLY A 114 -13.15 3.72 -11.56
CA GLY A 114 -14.60 3.93 -11.42
C GLY A 114 -15.37 2.71 -10.90
N TYR A 115 -14.77 1.53 -10.93
CA TYR A 115 -15.42 0.32 -10.40
C TYR A 115 -15.20 0.19 -8.89
N ALA A 116 -16.27 -0.23 -8.20
CA ALA A 116 -16.22 -0.53 -6.78
C ALA A 116 -15.18 -1.61 -6.45
N ALA A 117 -14.73 -1.63 -5.19
CA ALA A 117 -13.93 -2.72 -4.66
C ALA A 117 -14.73 -4.04 -4.73
N ALA A 118 -14.03 -5.14 -5.03
CA ALA A 118 -14.61 -6.47 -5.19
C ALA A 118 -15.04 -7.07 -3.85
N SER A 119 -14.21 -6.93 -2.80
CA SER A 119 -14.45 -7.57 -1.51
C SER A 119 -14.06 -6.72 -0.30
N ALA A 120 -13.18 -5.74 -0.49
CA ALA A 120 -12.67 -4.87 0.55
C ALA A 120 -13.45 -3.55 0.63
N LYS A 121 -13.14 -2.75 1.65
CA LYS A 121 -13.79 -1.45 1.86
C LYS A 121 -13.31 -0.38 0.88
N TYR A 122 -12.02 -0.41 0.52
CA TYR A 122 -11.39 0.56 -0.37
C TYR A 122 -10.66 -0.16 -1.50
N LYS A 123 -10.75 0.42 -2.70
CA LYS A 123 -9.88 0.09 -3.83
C LYS A 123 -8.66 1.01 -3.77
N ILE A 124 -7.47 0.43 -3.65
CA ILE A 124 -6.22 1.16 -3.36
C ILE A 124 -5.20 0.85 -4.46
N TYR A 125 -4.57 1.90 -4.99
CA TYR A 125 -3.46 1.79 -5.92
C TYR A 125 -2.17 2.25 -5.22
N ILE A 126 -1.15 1.41 -5.22
CA ILE A 126 0.18 1.73 -4.72
C ILE A 126 1.09 1.83 -5.95
N ILE A 127 1.53 3.04 -6.28
CA ILE A 127 2.46 3.27 -7.39
C ILE A 127 3.85 3.49 -6.79
N ASP A 128 4.71 2.47 -6.87
CA ASP A 128 6.10 2.57 -6.44
C ASP A 128 6.93 3.29 -7.50
N GLU A 129 7.96 4.02 -7.06
CA GLU A 129 8.83 4.84 -7.92
C GLU A 129 8.05 5.71 -8.93
N VAL A 130 6.95 6.33 -8.50
CA VAL A 130 6.05 7.17 -9.32
C VAL A 130 6.76 8.27 -10.12
N HIS A 131 7.93 8.72 -9.66
CA HIS A 131 8.76 9.70 -10.36
C HIS A 131 9.33 9.20 -11.70
N MET A 132 9.25 7.88 -11.96
CA MET A 132 9.69 7.25 -13.20
C MET A 132 8.62 7.26 -14.31
N LEU A 133 7.38 7.66 -13.99
CA LEU A 133 6.31 7.82 -14.98
C LEU A 133 6.68 8.88 -16.04
N THR A 134 6.26 8.67 -17.28
CA THR A 134 6.43 9.71 -18.30
C THR A 134 5.56 10.92 -17.98
N LYS A 135 5.95 12.09 -18.50
CA LYS A 135 5.16 13.32 -18.35
C LYS A 135 3.73 13.17 -18.88
N GLU A 136 3.56 12.41 -19.94
CA GLU A 136 2.26 12.10 -20.53
C GLU A 136 1.42 11.25 -19.59
N ALA A 137 2.01 10.21 -18.98
CA ALA A 137 1.36 9.36 -17.98
C ALA A 137 0.97 10.16 -16.72
N PHE A 138 1.79 11.12 -16.29
CA PHE A 138 1.49 11.95 -15.13
C PHE A 138 0.32 12.93 -15.35
N ASN A 139 0.05 13.31 -16.61
CA ASN A 139 -1.01 14.26 -16.98
C ASN A 139 -2.32 13.59 -17.44
N ALA A 140 -2.36 12.26 -17.51
CA ALA A 140 -3.48 11.46 -18.02
C ALA A 140 -4.45 11.04 -16.91
#